data_AF-A0A257MLR5-F1
#
_entry.id   AF-A0A257MLR5-F1
#
_cell.length_a   1.000
_cell.length_b   1.000
_cell.length_c   1.000
_cell.angle_alpha   90.00
_cell.angle_beta   90.00
_cell.angle_gamma   90.00
#
_symmetry.space_group_name_H-M   'P 1'
#
loop_
_entity.id
_entity.type
_entity.pdbx_description
1 polymer ?
#
loop_
_entity_poly.entity_id
_entity_poly.type
_entity_poly.pdbx_seq_one_letter_code
_entity_poly.pdbx_strand_id
1 'polypeptide(L)'
;MAVMSKRSVDKGDGGKKTAAQPKEAKPKSASSTSLENKAKAVRRAAASMSNDLYVYIALILTAILSFYLRGIVPWNRVFSGSSVIFSSETDAWYHMMLAHGTVINLQRLFFDPMTYFPHGTPTHFGPLLSWAITIFSYIFGLGNPSAHLVDVVGALMPAVMGALLVFPVYFIGRELLGKSCGLLSALIVAVLPGQLFSRTTLGFTDHHA
;
A
#
# COMPACT_ATOMS: atom_id res chain seq x y z
N MET A 1 -6.47 20.71 88.87
CA MET A 1 -5.24 21.00 89.63
C MET A 1 -4.91 19.75 90.43
N ALA A 2 -3.75 19.12 90.43
CA ALA A 2 -2.54 19.20 89.61
C ALA A 2 -1.73 17.93 89.97
N VAL A 3 -1.28 17.19 88.94
CA VAL A 3 0.07 16.57 88.76
C VAL A 3 0.53 15.50 89.78
N MET A 4 0.69 14.22 89.36
CA MET A 4 1.89 13.55 88.74
C MET A 4 3.07 13.43 89.72
N SER A 5 3.91 12.39 89.80
CA SER A 5 4.30 11.34 88.86
C SER A 5 5.12 10.30 89.65
N LYS A 6 4.93 9.00 89.41
CA LYS A 6 5.84 7.94 89.87
C LYS A 6 6.86 7.66 88.77
N ARG A 7 8.15 7.50 89.10
CA ARG A 7 8.92 6.24 89.00
C ARG A 7 10.43 6.46 88.96
N SER A 8 11.08 5.62 89.76
CA SER A 8 12.47 5.17 89.81
C SER A 8 13.21 5.07 88.48
N VAL A 9 14.50 5.42 88.49
CA VAL A 9 15.49 5.03 87.47
C VAL A 9 16.66 4.33 88.17
N ASP A 10 16.90 3.10 87.73
CA ASP A 10 17.93 2.16 88.14
C ASP A 10 19.24 2.40 87.35
N LYS A 11 20.36 1.97 87.94
CA LYS A 11 21.74 2.13 87.46
C LYS A 11 22.03 1.27 86.22
N GLY A 12 22.93 1.74 85.37
CA GLY A 12 23.45 0.97 84.24
C GLY A 12 24.83 1.46 83.79
N ASP A 13 25.84 0.79 84.34
CA ASP A 13 27.28 0.91 84.10
C ASP A 13 27.71 0.32 82.74
N GLY A 14 28.93 0.67 82.31
CA GLY A 14 29.81 -0.31 81.65
C GLY A 14 29.74 -0.41 80.14
N GLY A 15 30.80 0.09 79.48
CA GLY A 15 30.90 0.13 78.03
C GLY A 15 31.19 -1.20 77.33
N LYS A 16 31.20 -1.13 75.99
CA LYS A 16 32.24 -1.68 75.12
C LYS A 16 31.95 -1.25 73.68
N LYS A 17 32.90 -0.53 73.07
CA LYS A 17 32.92 -0.24 71.63
C LYS A 17 33.32 -1.51 70.91
N THR A 18 32.43 -2.08 70.11
CA THR A 18 32.75 -3.18 69.19
C THR A 18 32.79 -2.63 67.77
N ALA A 19 33.91 -2.88 67.09
CA ALA A 19 34.22 -2.38 65.75
C ALA A 19 33.17 -2.83 64.71
N ALA A 20 32.71 -1.89 63.89
CA ALA A 20 31.81 -2.15 62.78
C ALA A 20 32.57 -2.86 61.64
N GLN A 21 32.12 -4.07 61.27
CA GLN A 21 32.54 -4.72 60.03
C GLN A 21 31.94 -3.99 58.80
N PRO A 22 32.66 -3.88 57.67
CA PRO A 22 32.14 -3.25 56.48
C PRO A 22 31.10 -4.18 55.84
N LYS A 23 29.84 -3.71 55.74
CA LYS A 23 28.80 -4.38 54.97
C LYS A 23 29.22 -4.37 53.49
N GLU A 24 29.55 -5.54 52.95
CA GLU A 24 29.60 -5.74 51.50
C GLU A 24 28.24 -5.38 50.90
N ALA A 25 28.20 -4.27 50.16
CA ALA A 25 27.06 -3.90 49.36
C ALA A 25 26.99 -4.84 48.16
N LYS A 26 26.12 -5.86 48.23
CA LYS A 26 25.73 -6.63 47.04
C LYS A 26 25.24 -5.65 45.97
N PRO A 27 25.77 -5.71 44.72
CA PRO A 27 25.31 -4.82 43.68
C PRO A 27 23.82 -5.09 43.44
N LYS A 28 23.00 -4.04 43.50
CA LYS A 28 21.60 -4.09 43.09
C LYS A 28 21.57 -4.67 41.68
N SER A 29 20.90 -5.80 41.51
CA SER A 29 20.67 -6.47 40.22
C SER A 29 19.95 -5.50 39.27
N ALA A 30 20.73 -4.72 38.53
CA ALA A 30 20.20 -3.85 37.50
C ALA A 30 19.77 -4.70 36.30
N SER A 31 18.44 -4.78 36.09
CA SER A 31 17.79 -4.95 34.78
C SER A 31 17.68 -6.32 34.09
N SER A 32 17.93 -7.47 34.75
CA SER A 32 17.71 -8.79 34.09
C SER A 32 16.27 -8.97 33.60
N THR A 33 15.28 -8.53 34.37
CA THR A 33 13.86 -8.51 33.99
C THR A 33 13.56 -7.57 32.82
N SER A 34 14.30 -6.47 32.66
CA SER A 34 14.10 -5.52 31.55
C SER A 34 14.63 -6.08 30.22
N LEU A 35 15.79 -6.74 30.26
CA LEU A 35 16.40 -7.39 29.10
C LEU A 35 15.60 -8.63 28.66
N GLU A 36 15.14 -9.46 29.59
CA GLU A 36 14.25 -10.59 29.28
C GLU A 36 12.91 -10.12 28.70
N ASN A 37 12.32 -9.05 29.26
CA ASN A 37 11.08 -8.49 28.72
C ASN A 37 11.28 -7.88 27.32
N LYS A 38 12.42 -7.20 27.07
CA LYS A 38 12.81 -6.75 25.72
C LYS A 38 12.99 -7.94 24.78
N ALA A 39 13.71 -8.98 25.18
CA ALA A 39 13.95 -10.17 24.36
C ALA A 39 12.63 -10.91 24.05
N LYS A 40 11.70 -10.98 25.00
CA LYS A 40 10.37 -11.58 24.83
C LYS A 40 9.47 -10.73 23.94
N ALA A 41 9.55 -9.40 24.03
CA ALA A 41 8.87 -8.47 23.13
C ALA A 41 9.40 -8.57 21.70
N VAL A 42 10.72 -8.65 21.52
CA VAL A 42 11.35 -8.86 20.20
C VAL A 42 10.98 -10.22 19.63
N ARG A 43 10.99 -11.30 20.43
CA ARG A 43 10.51 -12.62 19.99
C ARG A 43 9.03 -12.62 19.61
N ARG A 44 8.18 -11.93 20.36
CA ARG A 44 6.75 -11.77 20.03
C ARG A 44 6.54 -10.94 18.75
N ALA A 45 7.31 -9.86 18.57
CA ALA A 45 7.27 -9.05 17.35
C ALA A 45 7.76 -9.87 16.14
N ALA A 46 8.84 -10.63 16.28
CA ALA A 46 9.34 -11.51 15.23
C ALA A 46 8.35 -12.65 14.90
N ALA A 47 7.72 -13.25 15.90
CA ALA A 47 6.67 -14.26 15.70
C ALA A 47 5.38 -13.68 15.08
N SER A 48 5.01 -12.45 15.45
CA SER A 48 3.91 -11.72 14.81
C SER A 48 4.24 -11.40 13.35
N MET A 49 5.48 -11.03 13.05
CA MET A 49 5.95 -10.72 11.71
C MET A 49 6.00 -11.97 10.81
N SER A 50 6.36 -13.14 11.35
CA SER A 50 6.27 -14.41 10.61
C SER A 50 4.82 -14.84 10.32
N ASN A 51 3.86 -14.49 11.19
CA ASN A 51 2.44 -14.72 10.92
C ASN A 51 1.90 -13.80 9.81
N ASP A 52 2.46 -12.60 9.68
CA ASP A 52 2.01 -11.63 8.68
C ASP A 52 2.65 -11.83 7.31
N LEU A 53 3.79 -12.53 7.24
CA LEU A 53 4.43 -12.90 5.99
C LEU A 53 3.50 -13.68 5.06
N TYR A 54 2.71 -14.63 5.59
CA TYR A 54 1.74 -15.38 4.80
C TYR A 54 0.69 -14.45 4.16
N VAL A 55 0.26 -13.41 4.87
CA VAL A 55 -0.71 -12.43 4.36
C VAL A 55 -0.12 -11.64 3.20
N TYR A 56 1.12 -11.16 3.33
CA TYR A 56 1.79 -10.45 2.24
C TYR A 56 2.01 -11.34 1.02
N ILE A 57 2.44 -12.59 1.23
CA ILE A 57 2.59 -13.56 0.14
C ILE A 57 1.24 -13.81 -0.55
N ALA A 58 0.18 -14.05 0.22
CA ALA A 58 -1.16 -14.26 -0.32
C ALA A 58 -1.64 -13.05 -1.15
N LEU A 59 -1.43 -11.82 -0.66
CA LEU A 59 -1.80 -10.60 -1.39
C LEU A 59 -1.03 -10.43 -2.69
N ILE A 60 0.28 -10.67 -2.68
CA ILE A 60 1.11 -10.61 -3.88
C ILE A 60 0.63 -11.65 -4.90
N LEU A 61 0.36 -12.88 -4.46
CA LEU A 61 -0.18 -13.93 -5.34
C LEU A 61 -1.57 -13.55 -5.89
N THR A 62 -2.44 -12.94 -5.09
CA THR A 62 -3.74 -12.43 -5.55
C THR A 62 -3.59 -11.30 -6.57
N ALA A 63 -2.66 -10.36 -6.37
CA ALA A 63 -2.38 -9.29 -7.33
C ALA A 63 -1.79 -9.84 -8.64
N ILE A 64 -0.88 -10.81 -8.56
CA ILE A 64 -0.33 -11.52 -9.74
C ILE A 64 -1.45 -12.26 -10.49
N LEU A 65 -2.33 -12.96 -9.77
CA LEU A 65 -3.47 -13.63 -10.38
C LEU A 65 -4.40 -12.61 -11.06
N SER A 66 -4.70 -11.49 -10.41
CA SER A 66 -5.52 -10.43 -10.98
C SER A 66 -4.90 -9.86 -12.26
N PHE A 67 -3.60 -9.56 -12.23
CA PHE A 67 -2.88 -9.09 -13.41
C PHE A 67 -2.80 -10.16 -14.51
N TYR A 68 -2.63 -11.43 -14.17
CA TYR A 68 -2.61 -12.51 -15.15
C TYR A 68 -3.95 -12.57 -15.91
N LEU A 69 -5.06 -12.54 -15.18
CA LEU A 69 -6.40 -12.59 -15.76
C LEU A 69 -6.73 -11.34 -16.61
N ARG A 70 -6.29 -10.16 -16.19
CA ARG A 70 -6.61 -8.88 -16.84
C ARG A 70 -5.62 -8.46 -17.91
N GLY A 71 -4.35 -8.83 -17.75
CA GLY A 71 -3.22 -8.42 -18.59
C GLY A 71 -2.77 -9.50 -19.58
N ILE A 72 -2.66 -10.75 -19.13
CA ILE A 72 -2.04 -11.82 -19.93
C ILE A 72 -3.06 -12.59 -20.77
N VAL A 73 -4.22 -12.93 -20.20
CA VAL A 73 -5.30 -13.63 -20.94
C VAL A 73 -5.74 -12.90 -22.22
N PRO A 74 -5.97 -11.57 -22.23
CA PRO A 74 -6.34 -10.84 -23.45
C PRO A 74 -5.15 -10.42 -24.33
N TRP A 75 -3.92 -10.82 -24.02
CA TRP A 75 -2.70 -10.29 -24.64
C TRP A 75 -2.74 -10.29 -26.17
N ASN A 76 -3.03 -11.44 -26.77
CA ASN A 76 -3.04 -11.62 -28.23
C ASN A 76 -4.20 -10.88 -28.94
N ARG A 77 -5.21 -10.40 -28.18
CA ARG A 77 -6.31 -9.59 -28.75
C ARG A 77 -5.92 -8.12 -28.85
N VAL A 78 -5.08 -7.64 -27.93
CA VAL A 78 -4.65 -6.25 -27.84
C VAL A 78 -3.34 -6.03 -28.59
N PHE A 79 -2.35 -6.90 -28.39
CA PHE A 79 -1.08 -6.83 -29.10
C PHE A 79 -1.13 -7.72 -30.33
N SER A 80 -1.38 -7.11 -31.49
CA SER A 80 -1.48 -7.81 -32.78
C SER A 80 -0.48 -7.23 -33.77
N GLY A 81 0.55 -8.03 -34.09
CA GLY A 81 1.66 -7.57 -34.94
C GLY A 81 2.43 -6.41 -34.30
N SER A 82 2.53 -5.29 -35.02
CA SER A 82 3.18 -4.06 -34.56
C SER A 82 2.22 -3.05 -33.93
N SER A 83 0.92 -3.38 -33.86
CA SER A 83 -0.12 -2.44 -33.43
C SER A 83 -0.73 -2.84 -32.10
N VAL A 84 -1.13 -1.82 -31.34
CA VAL A 84 -1.91 -1.97 -30.12
C VAL A 84 -3.36 -1.68 -30.46
N ILE A 85 -4.22 -2.67 -30.24
CA ILE A 85 -5.66 -2.60 -30.50
C ILE A 85 -6.34 -2.36 -29.16
N PHE A 86 -6.87 -1.15 -29.00
CA PHE A 86 -7.69 -0.83 -27.84
C PHE A 86 -9.07 -1.47 -27.94
N SER A 87 -9.75 -1.52 -26.80
CA SER A 87 -11.16 -1.90 -26.68
C SER A 87 -11.99 -1.32 -27.82
N SER A 88 -12.98 -2.09 -28.30
CA SER A 88 -13.93 -1.63 -29.31
C SER A 88 -14.86 -0.51 -28.81
N GLU A 89 -14.78 -0.14 -27.52
CA GLU A 89 -15.42 1.06 -27.00
C GLU A 89 -14.68 2.33 -27.45
N THR A 90 -15.44 3.37 -27.79
CA THR A 90 -14.94 4.64 -28.33
C THR A 90 -14.02 5.39 -27.38
N ASP A 91 -14.26 5.26 -26.08
CA ASP A 91 -13.63 6.12 -25.07
C ASP A 91 -12.14 5.79 -24.90
N ALA A 92 -11.76 4.53 -25.07
CA ALA A 92 -10.36 4.11 -24.97
C ALA A 92 -9.47 4.81 -26.02
N TRP A 93 -9.98 4.91 -27.26
CA TRP A 93 -9.29 5.62 -28.33
C TRP A 93 -9.17 7.11 -28.05
N TYR A 94 -10.21 7.70 -27.46
CA TYR A 94 -10.17 9.11 -27.10
C TYR A 94 -9.17 9.39 -25.98
N HIS A 95 -9.12 8.57 -24.92
CA HIS A 95 -8.09 8.69 -23.87
C HIS A 95 -6.67 8.54 -24.41
N MET A 96 -6.47 7.68 -25.40
CA MET A 96 -5.17 7.53 -26.06
C MET A 96 -4.80 8.74 -26.90
N MET A 97 -5.72 9.30 -27.69
CA MET A 97 -5.50 10.56 -28.41
C MET A 97 -5.08 11.68 -27.45
N LEU A 98 -5.78 11.74 -26.32
CA LEU A 98 -5.55 12.68 -25.24
C LEU A 98 -4.18 12.47 -24.55
N ALA A 99 -3.76 11.22 -24.34
CA ALA A 99 -2.44 10.87 -23.82
C ALA A 99 -1.33 11.23 -24.81
N HIS A 100 -1.47 10.88 -26.09
CA HIS A 100 -0.54 11.26 -27.16
C HIS A 100 -0.36 12.78 -27.25
N GLY A 101 -1.47 13.53 -27.24
CA GLY A 101 -1.43 14.99 -27.22
C GLY A 101 -0.72 15.55 -25.98
N THR A 102 -0.85 14.89 -24.83
CA THR A 102 -0.17 15.29 -23.58
C THR A 102 1.32 14.97 -23.63
N VAL A 103 1.72 13.84 -24.19
CA VAL A 103 3.14 13.47 -24.39
C VAL A 103 3.83 14.45 -25.32
N ILE A 104 3.21 14.81 -26.44
CA ILE A 104 3.81 15.70 -27.44
C ILE A 104 3.96 17.13 -26.91
N ASN A 105 2.93 17.65 -26.24
CA ASN A 105 2.89 19.07 -25.84
C ASN A 105 3.33 19.31 -24.39
N LEU A 106 3.53 18.24 -23.60
CA LEU A 106 3.67 18.31 -22.14
C LEU A 106 2.56 19.14 -21.47
N GLN A 107 1.38 19.15 -22.10
CA GLN A 107 0.22 19.89 -21.66
C GLN A 107 -1.04 19.12 -22.05
N ARG A 108 -2.02 19.13 -21.15
CA ARG A 108 -3.30 18.47 -21.35
C ARG A 108 -4.28 19.39 -22.09
N LEU A 109 -4.90 18.89 -23.16
CA LEU A 109 -6.00 19.57 -23.84
C LEU A 109 -7.28 19.51 -22.99
N PHE A 110 -7.94 20.67 -22.84
CA PHE A 110 -9.24 20.81 -22.17
C PHE A 110 -10.38 21.16 -23.14
N PHE A 111 -10.05 21.39 -24.40
CA PHE A 111 -11.00 21.63 -25.47
C PHE A 111 -10.49 20.98 -26.74
N ASP A 112 -11.36 20.26 -27.42
CA ASP A 112 -11.05 19.55 -28.65
C ASP A 112 -11.84 20.13 -29.82
N PRO A 113 -11.19 20.85 -30.75
CA PRO A 113 -11.86 21.40 -31.93
C PRO A 113 -12.15 20.34 -33.00
N MET A 114 -11.57 19.14 -32.90
CA MET A 114 -11.70 18.08 -33.90
C MET A 114 -12.96 17.22 -33.69
N THR A 115 -13.59 17.32 -32.51
CA THR A 115 -14.88 16.69 -32.23
C THR A 115 -16.04 17.67 -32.43
N TYR A 116 -17.25 17.16 -32.69
CA TYR A 116 -18.47 17.98 -32.81
C TYR A 116 -18.31 19.19 -33.74
N PHE A 117 -17.83 18.96 -34.96
CA PHE A 117 -17.70 20.02 -35.97
C PHE A 117 -19.07 20.65 -36.29
N PRO A 118 -19.19 21.99 -36.41
CA PRO A 118 -18.12 22.99 -36.41
C PRO A 118 -17.81 23.64 -35.04
N HIS A 119 -18.33 23.10 -33.94
CA HIS A 119 -18.30 23.78 -32.64
C HIS A 119 -17.14 23.34 -31.72
N GLY A 120 -16.64 22.11 -31.84
CA GLY A 120 -15.69 21.56 -30.87
C GLY A 120 -16.37 21.04 -29.60
N THR A 121 -15.63 20.35 -28.72
CA THR A 121 -16.17 19.86 -27.44
C THR A 121 -15.20 20.14 -26.29
N PRO A 122 -15.65 20.71 -25.17
CA PRO A 122 -14.87 20.73 -23.94
C PRO A 122 -14.58 19.31 -23.45
N THR A 123 -13.33 19.05 -23.09
CA THR A 123 -12.91 17.73 -22.60
C THR A 123 -13.39 17.55 -21.15
N HIS A 124 -14.37 16.67 -20.96
CA HIS A 124 -14.94 16.36 -19.64
C HIS A 124 -14.14 15.29 -18.88
N PHE A 125 -13.26 14.55 -19.56
CA PHE A 125 -12.41 13.54 -18.95
C PHE A 125 -11.36 14.18 -18.02
N GLY A 126 -11.17 13.57 -16.85
CA GLY A 126 -10.18 14.01 -15.87
C GLY A 126 -8.74 13.91 -16.40
N PRO A 127 -7.81 14.75 -15.88
CA PRO A 127 -6.44 14.83 -16.39
C PRO A 127 -5.56 13.65 -15.95
N LEU A 128 -5.96 12.92 -14.90
CA LEU A 128 -5.12 11.94 -14.22
C LEU A 128 -4.65 10.81 -15.14
N LEU A 129 -5.55 10.22 -15.94
CA LEU A 129 -5.20 9.09 -16.79
C LEU A 129 -4.20 9.48 -17.88
N SER A 130 -4.44 10.58 -18.59
CA SER A 130 -3.54 11.06 -19.65
C SER A 130 -2.16 11.42 -19.10
N TRP A 131 -2.10 12.05 -17.91
CA TRP A 131 -0.83 12.34 -17.25
C TRP A 131 -0.14 11.10 -16.71
N ALA A 132 -0.87 10.13 -16.16
CA ALA A 132 -0.28 8.87 -15.73
C ALA A 132 0.38 8.16 -16.91
N ILE A 133 -0.32 7.99 -18.03
CA ILE A 133 0.23 7.40 -19.26
C ILE A 133 1.45 8.19 -19.73
N THR A 134 1.39 9.52 -19.72
CA THR A 134 2.51 10.40 -20.09
C THR A 134 3.73 10.15 -19.21
N ILE A 135 3.57 10.24 -17.88
CA ILE A 135 4.67 10.07 -16.92
C ILE A 135 5.32 8.69 -17.07
N PHE A 136 4.53 7.62 -17.10
CA PHE A 136 5.07 6.27 -17.25
C PHE A 136 5.74 6.07 -18.62
N SER A 137 5.19 6.65 -19.68
CA SER A 137 5.83 6.62 -21.01
C SER A 137 7.19 7.33 -20.99
N TYR A 138 7.28 8.50 -20.35
CA TYR A 138 8.56 9.22 -20.19
C TYR A 138 9.58 8.43 -19.36
N ILE A 139 9.13 7.75 -18.29
CA ILE A 139 9.99 6.89 -17.47
C ILE A 139 10.53 5.72 -18.30
N PHE A 140 9.66 4.97 -18.98
CA PHE A 140 10.07 3.80 -19.76
C PHE A 140 10.80 4.16 -21.08
N GLY A 141 10.52 5.35 -21.62
CA GLY A 141 11.16 5.90 -22.81
C GLY A 141 12.42 6.71 -22.50
N LEU A 142 12.85 6.76 -21.22
CA LEU A 142 14.04 7.50 -20.76
C LEU A 142 14.06 8.96 -21.24
N GLY A 143 12.92 9.62 -21.23
CA GLY A 143 12.77 11.01 -21.67
C GLY A 143 12.28 11.19 -23.12
N ASN A 144 12.29 10.14 -23.95
CA ASN A 144 11.87 10.21 -25.35
C ASN A 144 10.98 9.01 -25.73
N PRO A 145 9.71 8.99 -25.27
CA PRO A 145 8.79 7.89 -25.59
C PRO A 145 8.41 7.88 -27.06
N SER A 146 8.47 6.70 -27.68
CA SER A 146 7.87 6.48 -29.00
C SER A 146 6.34 6.39 -28.89
N ALA A 147 5.62 6.70 -29.97
CA ALA A 147 4.16 6.56 -30.01
C ALA A 147 3.70 5.13 -29.64
N HIS A 148 4.40 4.12 -30.14
CA HIS A 148 4.11 2.72 -29.80
C HIS A 148 4.31 2.44 -28.30
N LEU A 149 5.32 3.03 -27.66
CA LEU A 149 5.50 2.88 -26.21
C LEU A 149 4.33 3.51 -25.44
N VAL A 150 3.86 4.68 -25.86
CA VAL A 150 2.68 5.33 -25.27
C VAL A 150 1.47 4.41 -25.38
N ASP A 151 1.27 3.77 -26.53
CA ASP A 151 0.18 2.82 -26.74
C ASP A 151 0.28 1.59 -25.81
N VAL A 152 1.48 1.01 -25.69
CA VAL A 152 1.74 -0.14 -24.80
C VAL A 152 1.47 0.23 -23.34
N VAL A 153 1.95 1.39 -22.89
CA VAL A 153 1.72 1.89 -21.53
C VAL A 153 0.22 2.14 -21.29
N GLY A 154 -0.44 2.78 -22.24
CA GLY A 154 -1.88 3.03 -22.18
C GLY A 154 -2.70 1.74 -22.10
N ALA A 155 -2.35 0.74 -22.90
CA ALA A 155 -3.05 -0.55 -22.91
C ALA A 155 -2.86 -1.34 -21.60
N LEU A 156 -1.68 -1.27 -20.99
CA LEU A 156 -1.37 -1.93 -19.72
C LEU A 156 -1.96 -1.24 -18.50
N MET A 157 -2.16 0.08 -18.57
CA MET A 157 -2.67 0.90 -17.47
C MET A 157 -3.89 0.30 -16.74
N PRO A 158 -5.01 -0.04 -17.42
CA PRO A 158 -6.20 -0.59 -16.75
C PRO A 158 -5.92 -1.91 -16.02
N ALA A 159 -5.10 -2.81 -16.61
CA ALA A 159 -4.76 -4.08 -16.01
C ALA A 159 -3.88 -3.91 -14.76
N VAL A 160 -2.95 -2.94 -14.78
CA VAL A 160 -2.12 -2.61 -13.61
C VAL A 160 -2.97 -1.99 -12.50
N MET A 161 -3.87 -1.06 -12.82
CA MET A 161 -4.81 -0.48 -11.84
C MET A 161 -5.74 -1.56 -11.24
N GLY A 162 -6.26 -2.46 -12.07
CA GLY A 162 -7.07 -3.60 -11.62
C GLY A 162 -6.33 -4.54 -10.67
N ALA A 163 -5.04 -4.78 -10.90
CA ALA A 163 -4.21 -5.58 -10.00
C ALA A 163 -3.87 -4.82 -8.69
N LEU A 164 -3.63 -3.51 -8.79
CA LEU A 164 -3.37 -2.66 -7.62
C LEU A 164 -4.60 -2.47 -6.73
N LEU A 165 -5.83 -2.62 -7.26
CA LEU A 165 -7.08 -2.59 -6.50
C LEU A 165 -7.15 -3.64 -5.38
N VAL A 166 -6.40 -4.75 -5.51
CA VAL A 166 -6.31 -5.81 -4.50
C VAL A 166 -5.86 -5.27 -3.14
N PHE A 167 -4.93 -4.31 -3.12
CA PHE A 167 -4.36 -3.75 -1.90
C PHE A 167 -5.35 -2.88 -1.10
N PRO A 168 -5.97 -1.82 -1.66
CA PRO A 168 -6.94 -1.01 -0.91
C PRO A 168 -8.13 -1.86 -0.44
N VAL A 169 -8.60 -2.82 -1.24
CA VAL A 169 -9.70 -3.71 -0.85
C VAL A 169 -9.31 -4.60 0.34
N TYR A 170 -8.08 -5.12 0.35
CA TYR A 170 -7.57 -5.84 1.52
C TYR A 170 -7.60 -4.96 2.77
N PHE A 171 -7.09 -3.73 2.69
CA PHE A 171 -7.01 -2.85 3.85
C PHE A 171 -8.40 -2.47 4.38
N ILE A 172 -9.36 -2.22 3.49
CA ILE A 172 -10.75 -1.96 3.87
C ILE A 172 -11.35 -3.19 4.58
N GLY A 173 -11.27 -4.38 3.99
CA GLY A 173 -11.81 -5.60 4.61
C GLY A 173 -11.12 -5.96 5.93
N ARG A 174 -9.80 -5.71 6.02
CA ARG A 174 -9.01 -5.90 7.24
C ARG A 174 -9.50 -5.01 8.37
N GLU A 175 -9.78 -3.74 8.09
CA GLU A 175 -10.18 -2.76 9.10
C GLU A 175 -11.58 -3.05 9.64
N LEU A 176 -12.47 -3.60 8.80
CA LEU A 176 -13.84 -3.91 9.21
C LEU A 176 -13.96 -5.19 10.05
N LEU A 177 -13.36 -6.30 9.59
CA LEU A 177 -13.60 -7.64 10.15
C LEU A 177 -12.32 -8.47 10.33
N GLY A 178 -11.14 -7.85 10.25
CA GLY A 178 -9.85 -8.48 10.49
C GLY A 178 -9.20 -9.10 9.25
N LYS A 179 -7.98 -9.63 9.44
CA LYS A 179 -7.05 -10.04 8.36
C LYS A 179 -7.64 -11.06 7.39
N SER A 180 -8.39 -12.05 7.88
CA SER A 180 -9.00 -13.09 7.04
C SER A 180 -10.08 -12.54 6.12
N CYS A 181 -10.88 -11.59 6.61
CA CYS A 181 -11.88 -10.92 5.79
C CYS A 181 -11.21 -10.09 4.70
N GLY A 182 -10.17 -9.31 5.05
CA GLY A 182 -9.37 -8.57 4.06
C GLY A 182 -8.82 -9.46 2.94
N LEU A 183 -8.25 -10.62 3.28
CA LEU A 183 -7.72 -11.57 2.28
C LEU A 183 -8.84 -12.13 1.38
N LEU A 184 -9.98 -12.51 1.96
CA LEU A 184 -11.12 -13.00 1.20
C LEU A 184 -11.68 -11.92 0.27
N SER A 185 -11.85 -10.69 0.74
CA SER A 185 -12.29 -9.55 -0.06
C SER A 185 -11.34 -9.27 -1.22
N ALA A 186 -10.02 -9.30 -0.96
CA ALA A 186 -8.98 -9.09 -1.97
C ALA A 186 -9.05 -10.18 -3.07
N LEU A 187 -9.22 -11.44 -2.67
CA LEU A 187 -9.37 -12.56 -3.60
C LEU A 187 -10.64 -12.44 -4.45
N ILE A 188 -11.77 -12.07 -3.83
CA ILE A 188 -13.03 -11.87 -4.54
C ILE A 188 -12.88 -10.77 -5.58
N VAL A 189 -12.34 -9.60 -5.21
CA VAL A 189 -12.17 -8.47 -6.15
C VAL A 189 -11.25 -8.81 -7.33
N ALA A 190 -10.25 -9.66 -7.11
CA ALA A 190 -9.34 -10.06 -8.17
C ALA A 190 -10.05 -10.80 -9.31
N VAL A 191 -11.06 -11.62 -9.00
CA VAL A 191 -11.76 -12.51 -9.93
C VAL A 191 -13.22 -12.13 -10.20
N LEU A 192 -13.75 -11.10 -9.51
CA LEU A 192 -15.15 -10.68 -9.60
C LEU A 192 -15.51 -10.30 -11.06
N PRO A 193 -16.43 -11.00 -11.73
CA PRO A 193 -16.81 -10.68 -13.09
C PRO A 193 -17.68 -9.41 -13.18
N GLY A 194 -17.96 -8.97 -14.40
CA GLY A 194 -18.80 -7.80 -14.68
C GLY A 194 -17.99 -6.55 -15.04
N GLN A 195 -18.57 -5.38 -14.84
CA GLN A 195 -17.99 -4.11 -15.30
C GLN A 195 -16.63 -3.81 -14.67
N LEU A 196 -16.44 -4.15 -13.38
CA LEU A 196 -15.14 -3.95 -12.73
C LEU A 196 -14.04 -4.69 -13.47
N PHE A 197 -14.26 -5.96 -13.81
CA PHE A 197 -13.28 -6.76 -14.52
C PHE A 197 -13.12 -6.30 -15.97
N SER A 198 -14.22 -6.10 -16.69
CA SER A 198 -14.16 -5.73 -18.11
C SER A 198 -13.49 -4.37 -18.33
N ARG A 199 -13.75 -3.38 -17.47
CA ARG A 199 -13.19 -2.02 -17.60
C ARG A 199 -11.76 -1.86 -17.08
N THR A 200 -11.22 -2.89 -16.43
CA THR A 200 -9.83 -2.93 -15.95
C THR A 200 -9.02 -4.01 -16.67
N THR A 201 -9.50 -4.47 -17.82
CA THR A 201 -8.80 -5.43 -18.67
C THR A 201 -7.86 -4.70 -19.62
N LEU A 202 -6.78 -5.36 -20.04
CA LEU A 202 -5.82 -4.86 -21.03
C LEU A 202 -6.53 -4.25 -22.25
N GLY A 203 -6.06 -3.09 -22.68
CA GLY A 203 -6.60 -2.37 -23.84
C GLY A 203 -7.89 -1.61 -23.57
N PHE A 204 -8.50 -1.74 -22.39
CA PHE A 204 -9.64 -0.92 -21.96
C PHE A 204 -9.17 0.35 -21.26
N THR A 205 -8.47 1.22 -22.01
CA THR A 205 -7.81 2.41 -21.45
C THR A 205 -8.82 3.50 -21.12
N ASP A 206 -9.45 3.42 -19.95
CA ASP A 206 -10.48 4.35 -19.51
C ASP A 206 -10.29 4.72 -18.03
N HIS A 207 -10.92 5.81 -17.62
CA HIS A 207 -10.81 6.40 -16.27
C HIS A 207 -11.60 5.63 -15.19
N HIS A 208 -12.25 4.52 -15.56
CA HIS A 208 -13.02 3.69 -14.62
C HIS A 208 -12.18 2.71 -13.81
N ALA A 209 -10.94 2.46 -14.23
CA ALA A 209 -9.99 1.58 -13.54
C ALA A 209 -9.36 2.27 -12.31
#